data_AF-R7LP78-F1
#
_entry.id   AF-R7LP78-F1
#
_cell.length_a   1.000
_cell.length_b   1.000
_cell.length_c   1.000
_cell.angle_alpha   90.00
_cell.angle_beta   90.00
_cell.angle_gamma   90.00
#
_symmetry.space_group_name_H-M   'P 1'
#
loop_
_entity.id
_entity.type
_entity.pdbx_description
1 polymer ?
#
loop_
_entity_poly.entity_id
_entity_poly.type
_entity_poly.pdbx_seq_one_letter_code
_entity_poly.pdbx_strand_id
1 'polypeptide(L)' 'MTIIISALKIIFLLGFLILIHEAGHLTVAKICKVKVNEFAIGFGPTIWKKQGKETKYALRLIPLRWILQYGR' A
#
# COMPACT_ATOMS: atom_id res chain seq x y z
N MET A 1 -19.09 -20.64 -12.05
CA MET A 1 -18.60 -19.46 -12.78
C MET A 1 -18.83 -18.16 -11.99
N THR A 2 -20.08 -17.74 -11.78
CA THR A 2 -20.45 -16.50 -11.05
C THR A 2 -19.70 -16.27 -9.73
N ILE A 3 -19.64 -17.25 -8.84
CA ILE A 3 -18.97 -17.16 -7.52
C ILE A 3 -17.49 -16.75 -7.64
N ILE A 4 -16.77 -17.31 -8.61
CA ILE A 4 -15.35 -17.02 -8.86
C ILE A 4 -15.17 -15.57 -9.30
N ILE A 5 -16.04 -15.10 -10.19
CA ILE A 5 -16.05 -13.71 -10.68
C ILE A 5 -16.38 -12.73 -9.52
N SER A 6 -17.36 -13.07 -8.67
CA SER A 6 -17.70 -12.27 -7.49
C SER A 6 -16.56 -12.19 -6.48
N ALA A 7 -15.90 -13.31 -6.17
CA ALA A 7 -14.73 -13.33 -5.29
C ALA A 7 -13.58 -12.45 -5.84
N LEU A 8 -13.29 -12.56 -7.14
CA LEU A 8 -12.27 -11.75 -7.80
C LEU A 8 -12.61 -10.25 -7.75
N LYS A 9 -13.88 -9.88 -7.96
CA LYS A 9 -14.36 -8.49 -7.81
C LYS A 9 -14.22 -7.97 -6.38
N ILE A 10 -14.51 -8.78 -5.35
CA ILE A 10 -14.35 -8.40 -3.94
C ILE A 10 -12.87 -8.16 -3.61
N ILE A 11 -11.98 -9.08 -4.00
CA ILE A 11 -10.53 -8.95 -3.76
C ILE A 11 -9.99 -7.69 -4.44
N PHE A 12 -10.38 -7.43 -5.69
CA PHE A 12 -9.95 -6.24 -6.43
C PHE A 12 -10.47 -4.94 -5.80
N LEU A 13 -11.77 -4.88 -5.47
CA LEU A 13 -12.39 -3.69 -4.89
C LEU A 13 -11.83 -3.36 -3.50
N LEU A 14 -11.66 -4.37 -2.64
CA LEU A 14 -11.08 -4.20 -1.30
C LEU A 14 -9.60 -3.81 -1.39
N GLY A 15 -8.82 -4.46 -2.26
CA GLY A 15 -7.42 -4.12 -2.49
C GLY A 15 -7.24 -2.68 -2.99
N PHE A 16 -8.10 -2.23 -3.92
CA PHE A 16 -8.11 -0.86 -4.43
C PHE A 16 -8.50 0.18 -3.36
N LEU A 17 -9.52 -0.13 -2.54
CA LEU A 17 -9.95 0.72 -1.44
C LEU A 17 -8.84 0.96 -0.41
N ILE A 18 -8.12 -0.10 -0.01
CA ILE A 18 -7.01 0.02 0.95
C ILE A 18 -5.82 0.78 0.32
N LEU A 19 -5.56 0.60 -0.98
CA LEU A 19 -4.54 1.35 -1.72
C LEU A 19 -4.82 2.87 -1.68
N ILE A 20 -6.08 3.28 -1.85
CA ILE A 20 -6.51 4.69 -1.70
C ILE A 20 -6.39 5.15 -0.24
N HIS A 21 -6.76 4.31 0.73
CA HIS A 21 -6.70 4.65 2.15
C HIS A 21 -5.26 4.96 2.61
N GLU A 22 -4.28 4.09 2.32
CA GLU A 22 -2.87 4.34 2.69
C GLU A 22 -2.24 5.47 1.86
N ALA A 23 -2.61 5.62 0.58
CA ALA A 23 -2.23 6.78 -0.22
C ALA A 23 -2.77 8.11 0.35
N GLY A 24 -3.96 8.09 0.96
CA GLY A 24 -4.53 9.20 1.71
C GLY A 24 -3.67 9.58 2.92
N HIS A 25 -3.32 8.60 3.77
CA HIS A 25 -2.40 8.81 4.90
C HIS A 25 -1.02 9.34 4.47
N LEU A 26 -0.43 8.80 3.40
CA LEU A 26 0.83 9.31 2.83
C LEU A 26 0.70 10.77 2.34
N THR A 27 -0.47 11.15 1.83
CA THR A 27 -0.76 12.52 1.36
C THR A 27 -0.90 13.47 2.54
N VAL A 28 -1.66 13.09 3.58
CA VAL A 28 -1.77 13.86 4.83
C VAL A 28 -0.40 14.01 5.50
N ALA A 29 0.40 12.94 5.59
CA ALA A 29 1.74 12.98 6.16
C ALA A 29 2.65 14.01 5.46
N LYS A 30 2.62 14.05 4.11
CA LYS A 30 3.35 15.05 3.31
C LYS A 30 2.86 16.47 3.57
N ILE A 31 1.54 16.69 3.68
CA ILE A 31 0.96 18.01 4.01
C ILE A 31 1.40 18.47 5.40
N CYS A 32 1.40 17.56 6.38
CA CYS A 32 1.88 17.80 7.74
C CYS A 32 3.43 17.83 7.87
N LYS A 33 4.18 17.74 6.76
CA LYS A 33 5.66 17.67 6.71
C LYS A 33 6.27 16.50 7.51
N VAL A 34 5.48 15.47 7.80
CA VAL A 34 5.94 14.25 8.48
C VAL A 34 6.67 13.36 7.47
N LYS A 35 7.91 12.98 7.78
CA LYS A 35 8.70 12.10 6.90
C LYS A 35 8.19 10.66 6.97
N VAL A 36 7.90 10.08 5.82
CA VAL A 36 7.56 8.65 5.68
C VAL A 36 8.73 7.95 5.00
N ASN A 37 9.42 7.08 5.73
CA ASN A 37 10.63 6.39 5.27
C ASN A 37 10.30 5.18 4.38
N GLU A 38 9.26 4.40 4.70
CA GLU A 38 8.80 3.27 3.88
C GLU A 38 7.27 3.28 3.75
N PHE A 39 6.80 3.13 2.52
CA PHE A 39 5.43 2.89 2.10
C PHE A 39 5.37 1.47 1.53
N ALA A 40 4.85 0.52 2.30
CA ALA A 40 4.82 -0.89 1.92
C ALA A 40 3.38 -1.37 1.64
N ILE A 41 3.10 -1.59 0.35
CA ILE A 41 1.92 -2.32 -0.12
C ILE A 41 2.18 -3.81 0.08
N GLY A 42 1.38 -4.47 0.91
CA GLY A 42 1.38 -5.92 1.07
C GLY A 42 2.36 -6.48 2.12
N PHE A 43 2.30 -7.79 2.30
CA PHE A 43 3.16 -8.62 3.14
C PHE A 43 3.90 -9.69 2.31
N GLY A 44 4.83 -10.41 2.94
CA GLY A 44 5.58 -11.49 2.29
C GLY A 44 6.70 -10.98 1.36
N PRO A 45 7.09 -11.76 0.32
CA PRO A 45 8.21 -11.43 -0.54
C PRO A 45 7.95 -10.15 -1.33
N THR A 46 8.98 -9.31 -1.44
CA THR A 46 8.87 -8.02 -2.15
C THR A 46 9.08 -8.23 -3.65
N ILE A 47 8.03 -8.04 -4.45
CA ILE A 47 8.09 -8.09 -5.91
C ILE A 47 8.89 -6.90 -6.46
N TRP A 48 8.65 -5.71 -5.91
CA TRP A 48 9.23 -4.48 -6.43
C TRP A 48 9.59 -3.49 -5.32
N LYS A 49 10.75 -2.85 -5.47
CA LYS A 49 11.28 -1.82 -4.54
C LYS A 49 11.68 -0.62 -5.37
N LYS A 50 11.13 0.56 -5.06
CA LYS A 50 11.48 1.82 -5.72
C LYS A 50 11.79 2.87 -4.64
N GLN A 51 13.05 3.26 -4.52
CA GLN A 51 13.43 4.36 -3.65
C GLN A 51 13.01 5.70 -4.30
N GLY A 52 12.13 6.45 -3.63
CA GLY A 52 11.84 7.84 -3.96
C GLY A 52 12.86 8.80 -3.33
N LYS A 53 12.58 10.10 -3.36
CA LYS A 53 13.45 11.13 -2.76
C LYS A 53 13.57 11.00 -1.23
N GLU A 54 12.46 10.73 -0.55
CA GLU A 54 12.42 10.53 0.92
C GLU A 54 11.73 9.22 1.31
N THR A 55 10.68 8.81 0.58
CA THR A 55 9.95 7.56 0.85
C THR A 55 10.42 6.42 -0.05
N LYS A 56 10.73 5.26 0.55
CA LYS A 56 10.90 3.99 -0.16
C LYS A 56 9.54 3.35 -0.40
N TYR A 57 9.21 3.08 -1.66
CA TYR A 57 7.97 2.38 -2.03
C TYR A 57 8.30 0.90 -2.23
N ALA A 58 7.62 0.02 -1.49
CA ALA A 58 7.78 -1.43 -1.57
C ALA A 58 6.43 -2.08 -1.92
N LEU A 59 6.43 -2.96 -2.92
CA LEU A 59 5.28 -3.76 -3.31
C LEU A 59 5.58 -5.24 -3.04
N ARG A 60 4.81 -5.84 -2.15
CA ARG A 60 4.96 -7.22 -1.66
C ARG A 60 3.77 -8.09 -2.12
N LEU A 61 4.02 -9.39 -2.28
CA LEU A 61 3.12 -10.31 -2.99
C LEU A 61 1.72 -10.48 -2.36
N ILE A 62 1.56 -10.26 -1.06
CA ILE A 62 0.31 -10.55 -0.34
C ILE A 62 -0.40 -9.23 0.03
N PRO A 63 -1.40 -8.74 -0.73
CA PRO A 63 -2.10 -7.47 -0.46
C PRO A 63 -3.15 -7.61 0.67
N LEU A 64 -2.72 -8.07 1.84
CA LEU A 64 -3.56 -8.24 3.05
C LEU A 64 -3.10 -7.38 4.24
N ARG A 65 -1.99 -6.65 4.08
CA ARG A 65 -1.42 -5.79 5.12
C ARG A 65 -0.69 -4.64 4.43
N TRP A 66 -0.87 -3.44 4.92
CA TRP A 66 -0.33 -2.20 4.37
C TRP A 66 0.38 -1.46 5.51
N ILE A 67 1.55 -0.89 5.26
CA ILE A 67 2.43 -0.36 6.31
C ILE A 67 3.07 0.97 5.89
N LEU A 68 2.75 2.02 6.65
CA LEU A 68 3.51 3.27 6.69
C LEU A 68 4.53 3.23 7.84
N GLN A 69 5.82 3.27 7.50
CA GLN A 69 6.88 3.57 8.47
C GLN A 69 7.18 5.06 8.43
N TYR A 70 6.63 5.78 9.40
CA TYR A 70 7.03 7.14 9.72
C TYR A 70 8.49 7.17 10.23
N GLY A 71 9.25 8.17 9.79
CA GLY A 71 10.57 8.45 10.36
C GLY A 71 10.46 8.98 11.77
N ARG A 72 11.37 8.55 12.65
CA ARG A 72 11.65 9.18 13.94
C ARG A 72 12.65 10.33 13.76
#